data_AF-A0A837G5N5-F1
#
_entry.id   AF-A0A837G5N5-F1
#
_cell.length_a   1.000
_cell.length_b   1.000
_cell.length_c   1.000
_cell.angle_alpha   90.00
_cell.angle_beta   90.00
_cell.angle_gamma   90.00
#
_symmetry.space_group_name_H-M   'P 1'
#
loop_
_entity.id
_entity.type
_entity.pdbx_description
1 polymer ?
#
loop_
_entity_poly.entity_id
_entity_poly.type
_entity_poly.pdbx_seq_one_letter_code
_entity_poly.pdbx_strand_id
1 'polypeptide(L)'
;MYKNNDAIASLKQYNKLDEVEVEPGDVLIFKVFPGWAFGQVELGITWGQKLLHKKSADEKFGIKLQGSSTSEHAAIGLSNRLLAEAAAEVHDTDEIPNNAAIVFKCKNKELAKGAVAVTKALCRIDVDTRPKNRNILDGNYDMGGAIKSLSQERAFKSTTNQFIEDIISFVYGSSDVIPNMFCSQLAVAAYESASVALYGKTCFGSDPRGVTPKYLEHLLNTSGNFYLAGKLKIPALILHTHKVIKKYEHARKWKQSSESIELVEILEEAWSLQAQERKGFGRLLHIYETYFGLNVKSEFRHEMLSLTPEYLEDYPAVKALHMKPKRNGRLYNMVFQEIAPLEYFL
;
A
#
# COMPACT_ATOMS: atom_id res chain seq x y z
N MET A 1 20.29 11.86 0.83
CA MET A 1 19.22 12.60 1.54
C MET A 1 18.52 13.49 0.53
N TYR A 2 17.28 13.16 0.13
CA TYR A 2 16.54 13.90 -0.88
C TYR A 2 16.24 15.32 -0.38
N LYS A 3 16.93 16.31 -0.93
CA LYS A 3 16.65 17.73 -0.68
C LYS A 3 15.60 18.18 -1.70
N ASN A 4 14.34 18.09 -1.29
CA ASN A 4 13.22 18.96 -1.67
C ASN A 4 11.97 18.41 -0.96
N ASN A 5 11.39 19.22 -0.07
CA ASN A 5 10.24 18.92 0.79
C ASN A 5 8.91 18.80 0.01
N ASP A 6 8.96 18.35 -1.24
CA ASP A 6 7.79 18.19 -2.08
C ASP A 6 7.29 16.75 -1.97
N ALA A 7 5.98 16.64 -1.70
CA ALA A 7 5.29 15.36 -1.68
C ALA A 7 5.52 14.57 -2.99
N ILE A 8 5.62 13.25 -2.87
CA ILE A 8 5.76 12.39 -4.05
C ILE A 8 4.39 12.29 -4.72
N ALA A 9 4.22 13.06 -5.79
CA ALA A 9 2.92 13.27 -6.46
C ALA A 9 2.84 12.67 -7.87
N SER A 10 3.96 12.21 -8.42
CA SER A 10 4.01 11.60 -9.75
C SER A 10 4.86 10.35 -9.78
N LEU A 11 4.51 9.44 -10.70
CA LEU A 11 5.28 8.23 -10.96
C LEU A 11 6.75 8.54 -11.32
N LYS A 12 7.00 9.66 -12.02
CA LYS A 12 8.35 10.11 -12.35
C LYS A 12 9.18 10.45 -11.11
N GLN A 13 8.58 11.06 -10.09
CA GLN A 13 9.23 11.32 -8.82
C GLN A 13 9.47 10.02 -8.05
N TYR A 14 8.44 9.16 -7.98
CA TYR A 14 8.52 7.85 -7.33
C TYR A 14 9.66 6.99 -7.91
N ASN A 15 9.77 6.91 -9.23
CA ASN A 15 10.79 6.09 -9.89
C ASN A 15 12.23 6.53 -9.62
N LYS A 16 12.45 7.78 -9.18
CA LYS A 16 13.77 8.30 -8.80
C LYS A 16 14.17 7.98 -7.35
N LEU A 17 13.25 7.44 -6.56
CA LEU A 17 13.54 7.02 -5.20
C LEU A 17 14.33 5.71 -5.22
N ASP A 18 15.26 5.61 -4.30
CA ASP A 18 16.04 4.42 -4.02
C ASP A 18 15.11 3.37 -3.37
N GLU A 19 15.34 2.11 -3.71
CA GLU A 19 14.63 0.99 -3.09
C GLU A 19 15.16 0.78 -1.67
N VAL A 20 14.26 0.56 -0.73
CA VAL A 20 14.58 0.33 0.67
C VAL A 20 13.78 -0.82 1.24
N GLU A 21 14.42 -1.55 2.16
CA GLU A 21 13.76 -2.57 2.98
C GLU A 21 13.00 -1.91 4.13
N VAL A 22 11.87 -2.53 4.49
CA VAL A 22 11.02 -2.10 5.61
C VAL A 22 11.68 -2.50 6.93
N GLU A 23 11.78 -1.53 7.84
CA GLU A 23 12.17 -1.76 9.23
C GLU A 23 10.97 -1.60 10.18
N PRO A 24 11.03 -2.20 11.39
CA PRO A 24 10.05 -1.93 12.43
C PRO A 24 9.94 -0.42 12.73
N GLY A 25 8.72 0.09 12.71
CA GLY A 25 8.38 1.49 12.93
C GLY A 25 8.35 2.34 11.66
N ASP A 26 8.79 1.82 10.52
CA ASP A 26 8.68 2.55 9.27
C ASP A 26 7.21 2.83 8.92
N VAL A 27 6.92 4.04 8.43
CA VAL A 27 5.59 4.41 7.97
C VAL A 27 5.59 4.38 6.45
N LEU A 28 4.74 3.53 5.89
CA LEU A 28 4.56 3.38 4.45
C LEU A 28 3.36 4.21 4.02
N ILE A 29 3.51 4.98 2.94
CA ILE A 29 2.39 5.68 2.29
C ILE A 29 2.23 5.10 0.89
N PHE A 30 1.10 4.43 0.67
CA PHE A 30 0.78 3.87 -0.64
C PHE A 30 0.27 4.96 -1.56
N LYS A 31 0.83 4.95 -2.76
CA LYS A 31 0.66 5.92 -3.81
C LYS A 31 -0.09 5.29 -4.96
N VAL A 32 -1.07 6.03 -5.44
CA VAL A 32 -1.80 5.70 -6.66
C VAL A 32 -1.59 6.82 -7.66
N PHE A 33 -0.73 6.57 -8.65
CA PHE A 33 -0.42 7.54 -9.68
C PHE A 33 -1.43 7.45 -10.84
N PRO A 34 -1.78 8.58 -11.47
CA PRO A 34 -2.55 8.57 -12.71
C PRO A 34 -1.88 7.68 -13.77
N GLY A 35 -2.65 6.76 -14.38
CA GLY A 35 -2.14 5.77 -15.33
C GLY A 35 -1.39 4.59 -14.69
N TRP A 36 -1.48 4.41 -13.37
CA TRP A 36 -1.06 3.22 -12.61
C TRP A 36 -2.22 2.51 -11.90
N ALA A 37 -3.37 3.17 -11.71
CA ALA A 37 -4.61 2.53 -11.27
C ALA A 37 -5.36 1.97 -12.49
N PHE A 38 -5.79 0.72 -12.43
CA PHE A 38 -6.56 0.09 -13.51
C PHE A 38 -7.72 -0.74 -12.94
N GLY A 39 -8.85 -0.74 -13.65
CA GLY A 39 -10.07 -1.47 -13.30
C GLY A 39 -10.96 -0.77 -12.26
N GLN A 40 -11.67 -1.54 -11.42
CA GLN A 40 -12.57 -1.01 -10.37
C GLN A 40 -11.84 -0.10 -9.36
N VAL A 41 -10.53 -0.26 -9.19
CA VAL A 41 -9.69 0.57 -8.34
C VAL A 41 -9.58 1.99 -8.90
N GLU A 42 -9.56 2.21 -10.21
CA GLU A 42 -9.58 3.55 -10.81
C GLU A 42 -10.91 4.28 -10.52
N LEU A 43 -12.03 3.57 -10.61
CA LEU A 43 -13.38 4.09 -10.32
C LEU A 43 -13.59 4.38 -8.83
N GLY A 44 -13.13 3.47 -7.96
CA GLY A 44 -13.19 3.63 -6.51
C GLY A 44 -12.27 4.75 -6.01
N ILE A 45 -11.07 4.84 -6.58
CA ILE A 45 -10.11 5.91 -6.27
C ILE A 45 -10.61 7.25 -6.77
N THR A 46 -11.16 7.39 -7.99
CA THR A 46 -11.70 8.70 -8.41
C THR A 46 -12.88 9.16 -7.54
N TRP A 47 -13.67 8.24 -6.98
CA TRP A 47 -14.75 8.58 -6.03
C TRP A 47 -14.22 8.90 -4.63
N GLY A 48 -13.30 8.07 -4.10
CA GLY A 48 -12.61 8.26 -2.83
C GLY A 48 -11.77 9.52 -2.82
N GLN A 49 -10.96 9.76 -3.85
CA GLN A 49 -10.25 11.01 -4.13
C GLN A 49 -11.19 12.21 -4.22
N LYS A 50 -12.34 12.12 -4.90
CA LYS A 50 -13.31 13.23 -4.90
C LYS A 50 -13.87 13.55 -3.50
N LEU A 51 -14.01 12.55 -2.63
CA LEU A 51 -14.49 12.72 -1.25
C LEU A 51 -13.37 13.15 -0.28
N LEU A 52 -12.16 12.59 -0.42
CA LEU A 52 -10.96 12.78 0.39
C LEU A 52 -10.12 14.00 -0.05
N HIS A 53 -10.31 14.51 -1.27
CA HIS A 53 -9.76 15.78 -1.77
C HIS A 53 -10.68 16.98 -1.52
N LYS A 54 -11.74 16.81 -0.74
CA LYS A 54 -12.29 17.99 -0.05
C LYS A 54 -11.13 18.59 0.73
N LYS A 55 -10.79 19.85 0.38
CA LYS A 55 -9.81 20.63 1.12
C LYS A 55 -10.06 20.40 2.60
N SER A 56 -9.05 19.92 3.30
CA SER A 56 -9.06 19.88 4.76
C SER A 56 -9.42 21.25 5.32
N ALA A 57 -9.88 21.32 6.57
CA ALA A 57 -10.09 22.60 7.24
C ALA A 57 -8.85 23.50 7.06
N ASP A 58 -7.66 22.95 7.27
CA ASP A 58 -6.35 23.60 7.08
C ASP A 58 -6.15 24.14 5.65
N GLU A 59 -6.46 23.34 4.62
CA GLU A 59 -6.39 23.79 3.21
C GLU A 59 -7.46 24.82 2.86
N LYS A 60 -8.61 24.83 3.55
CA LYS A 60 -9.62 25.89 3.44
C LYS A 60 -9.16 27.18 4.11
N PHE A 61 -8.34 27.09 5.16
CA PHE A 61 -7.67 28.22 5.80
C PHE A 61 -6.36 28.64 5.09
N GLY A 62 -6.04 28.04 3.94
CA GLY A 62 -4.92 28.46 3.08
C GLY A 62 -3.59 27.74 3.32
N ILE A 63 -3.54 26.74 4.19
CA ILE A 63 -2.33 25.93 4.42
C ILE A 63 -2.10 25.00 3.23
N LYS A 64 -0.91 25.06 2.62
CA LYS A 64 -0.51 24.14 1.55
C LYS A 64 0.11 22.88 2.18
N LEU A 65 -0.62 21.78 2.17
CA LEU A 65 -0.12 20.50 2.68
C LEU A 65 1.07 20.00 1.83
N GLN A 66 2.09 19.50 2.51
CA GLN A 66 3.22 18.76 1.92
C GLN A 66 2.89 17.26 1.80
N GLY A 67 1.68 16.97 1.34
CA GLY A 67 1.20 15.62 1.06
C GLY A 67 0.52 15.58 -0.30
N SER A 68 0.62 14.45 -0.98
CA SER A 68 0.07 14.28 -2.33
C SER A 68 -1.39 13.82 -2.28
N SER A 69 -2.18 14.26 -3.27
CA SER A 69 -3.49 13.67 -3.57
C SER A 69 -3.41 12.20 -3.96
N THR A 70 -2.24 11.73 -4.41
CA THR A 70 -2.03 10.32 -4.76
C THR A 70 -1.84 9.42 -3.54
N SER A 71 -1.86 9.95 -2.32
CA SER A 71 -1.71 9.18 -1.08
C SER A 71 -3.07 8.61 -0.66
N GLU A 72 -3.24 7.30 -0.84
CA GLU A 72 -4.53 6.61 -0.67
C GLU A 72 -4.58 5.73 0.57
N HIS A 73 -3.44 5.16 0.98
CA HIS A 73 -3.38 4.22 2.10
C HIS A 73 -2.08 4.39 2.89
N ALA A 74 -2.05 3.85 4.10
CA ALA A 74 -0.85 3.88 4.94
C ALA A 74 -0.67 2.56 5.71
N ALA A 75 0.56 2.23 6.06
CA ALA A 75 0.87 1.12 6.96
C ALA A 75 2.01 1.49 7.89
N ILE A 76 2.13 0.75 8.99
CA ILE A 76 3.28 0.83 9.88
C ILE A 76 3.96 -0.54 10.00
N GLY A 77 5.29 -0.57 9.82
CA GLY A 77 6.10 -1.78 9.91
C GLY A 77 6.13 -2.32 11.33
N LEU A 78 5.71 -3.56 11.54
CA LEU A 78 5.83 -4.28 12.81
C LEU A 78 7.12 -5.11 12.87
N SER A 79 7.54 -5.63 11.71
CA SER A 79 8.81 -6.31 11.49
C SER A 79 9.27 -6.08 10.06
N ASN A 80 10.37 -6.71 9.65
CA ASN A 80 10.78 -6.74 8.23
C ASN A 80 9.84 -7.59 7.35
N ARG A 81 8.89 -8.31 7.96
CA ARG A 81 7.94 -9.18 7.30
C ARG A 81 6.48 -8.92 7.65
N LEU A 82 6.19 -7.99 8.56
CA LEU A 82 4.84 -7.74 9.05
C LEU A 82 4.55 -6.26 9.07
N LEU A 83 3.37 -5.89 8.60
CA LEU A 83 2.86 -4.53 8.51
C LEU A 83 1.44 -4.48 9.08
N ALA A 84 1.06 -3.35 9.66
CA ALA A 84 -0.30 -3.12 10.14
C ALA A 84 -0.97 -1.99 9.35
N GLU A 85 -2.18 -2.26 8.85
CA GLU A 85 -2.99 -1.34 8.04
C GLU A 85 -4.24 -0.86 8.77
N ALA A 86 -4.61 -1.46 9.90
CA ALA A 86 -5.63 -0.98 10.83
C ALA A 86 -5.45 -1.65 12.21
N ALA A 87 -6.17 -1.18 13.22
CA ALA A 87 -6.22 -1.92 14.49
C ALA A 87 -6.80 -3.33 14.24
N ALA A 88 -6.23 -4.35 14.87
CA ALA A 88 -6.53 -5.77 14.64
C ALA A 88 -6.30 -6.29 13.20
N GLU A 89 -5.67 -5.52 12.30
CA GLU A 89 -5.39 -5.93 10.93
C GLU A 89 -3.87 -5.96 10.69
N VAL A 90 -3.34 -7.16 10.46
CA VAL A 90 -1.92 -7.44 10.26
C VAL A 90 -1.78 -8.21 8.97
N HIS A 91 -0.80 -7.83 8.18
CA HIS A 91 -0.46 -8.46 6.92
C HIS A 91 1.03 -8.80 6.91
N ASP A 92 1.40 -9.88 6.26
CA ASP A 92 2.81 -10.06 5.89
C ASP A 92 3.27 -8.97 4.89
N THR A 93 4.57 -8.72 4.74
CA THR A 93 5.08 -7.66 3.85
C THR A 93 4.94 -8.00 2.37
N ASP A 94 4.99 -9.28 2.03
CA ASP A 94 4.61 -9.83 0.73
C ASP A 94 3.07 -9.80 0.55
N GLU A 95 2.34 -9.86 1.67
CA GLU A 95 0.94 -9.48 1.80
C GLU A 95 0.73 -7.98 2.05
N ILE A 96 1.63 -7.06 1.62
CA ILE A 96 1.34 -5.62 1.35
C ILE A 96 1.27 -5.24 -0.16
N PRO A 97 0.28 -4.44 -0.66
CA PRO A 97 -0.03 -4.46 -2.09
C PRO A 97 1.20 -3.95 -2.82
N ASN A 98 1.63 -4.60 -3.91
CA ASN A 98 2.73 -4.06 -4.76
C ASN A 98 2.31 -2.75 -5.48
N ASN A 99 1.43 -1.98 -4.85
CA ASN A 99 1.21 -0.58 -5.10
C ASN A 99 2.47 0.17 -4.71
N ALA A 100 2.75 1.24 -5.45
CA ALA A 100 3.88 2.09 -5.17
C ALA A 100 3.82 2.62 -3.73
N ALA A 101 4.73 2.21 -2.85
CA ALA A 101 4.77 2.70 -1.48
C ALA A 101 6.04 3.52 -1.27
N ILE A 102 5.88 4.72 -0.70
CA ILE A 102 7.02 5.49 -0.21
C ILE A 102 7.21 5.21 1.28
N VAL A 103 8.48 5.16 1.71
CA VAL A 103 8.84 4.73 3.05
C VAL A 103 9.43 5.90 3.82
N PHE A 104 8.82 6.23 4.96
CA PHE A 104 9.33 7.18 5.93
C PHE A 104 9.92 6.45 7.13
N LYS A 105 11.15 6.81 7.50
CA LYS A 105 11.81 6.26 8.68
C LYS A 105 11.84 7.30 9.80
N CYS A 106 11.61 6.85 11.04
CA CYS A 106 11.78 7.69 12.22
C CYS A 106 13.27 7.77 12.59
N LYS A 107 13.78 8.98 12.78
CA LYS A 107 15.15 9.26 13.25
C LYS A 107 15.34 8.85 14.70
N ASN A 108 14.28 8.96 15.52
CA ASN A 108 14.29 8.55 16.91
C ASN A 108 13.91 7.07 17.03
N LYS A 109 14.91 6.20 17.22
CA LYS A 109 14.71 4.75 17.30
C LYS A 109 13.93 4.30 18.53
N GLU A 110 13.99 5.02 19.65
CA GLU A 110 13.19 4.69 20.85
C GLU A 110 11.71 5.04 20.63
N LEU A 111 11.44 6.16 19.96
CA LEU A 111 10.08 6.50 19.55
C LEU A 111 9.50 5.48 18.57
N ALA A 112 10.30 5.04 17.58
CA ALA A 112 9.90 4.00 16.64
C ALA A 112 9.56 2.67 17.33
N LYS A 113 10.40 2.22 18.28
CA LYS A 113 10.14 1.02 19.09
C LYS A 113 8.86 1.15 19.90
N GLY A 114 8.64 2.31 20.53
CA GLY A 114 7.40 2.60 21.26
C GLY A 114 6.18 2.53 20.37
N ALA A 115 6.25 3.12 19.17
CA ALA A 115 5.15 3.07 18.20
C ALA A 115 4.85 1.62 17.77
N VAL A 116 5.87 0.81 17.48
CA VAL A 116 5.70 -0.62 17.18
C VAL A 116 5.02 -1.37 18.32
N ALA A 117 5.41 -1.13 19.57
CA ALA A 117 4.79 -1.77 20.73
C ALA A 117 3.31 -1.42 20.86
N VAL A 118 2.97 -0.13 20.69
CA VAL A 118 1.57 0.34 20.68
C VAL A 118 0.78 -0.32 19.55
N THR A 119 1.33 -0.33 18.32
CA THR A 119 0.65 -0.95 17.18
C THR A 119 0.44 -2.44 17.38
N LYS A 120 1.46 -3.19 17.80
CA LYS A 120 1.32 -4.62 18.10
C LYS A 120 0.25 -4.90 19.15
N ALA A 121 0.14 -4.03 20.15
CA ALA A 121 -0.92 -4.15 21.15
C ALA A 121 -2.31 -3.90 20.54
N LEU A 122 -2.47 -2.86 19.74
CA LEU A 122 -3.71 -2.59 19.00
C LEU A 122 -4.06 -3.70 17.99
N CYS A 123 -3.05 -4.41 17.48
CA CYS A 123 -3.16 -5.55 16.58
C CYS A 123 -3.26 -6.91 17.30
N ARG A 124 -3.32 -6.94 18.64
CA ARG A 124 -3.45 -8.17 19.45
C ARG A 124 -2.28 -9.16 19.35
N ILE A 125 -1.11 -8.71 18.90
CA ILE A 125 0.08 -9.57 18.75
C ILE A 125 0.78 -9.79 20.10
N ASP A 126 1.03 -8.72 20.87
CA ASP A 126 1.88 -8.76 22.07
C ASP A 126 1.10 -8.39 23.36
N VAL A 127 -0.22 -8.61 23.38
CA VAL A 127 -1.12 -8.20 24.49
C VAL A 127 -1.21 -9.25 25.61
N ASP A 128 -0.38 -10.30 25.54
CA ASP A 128 -0.49 -11.52 26.35
C ASP A 128 -0.11 -11.35 27.85
N THR A 129 0.05 -10.11 28.32
CA THR A 129 0.21 -9.76 29.75
C THR A 129 -1.11 -9.56 30.49
N ARG A 130 -2.27 -9.74 29.82
CA ARG A 130 -3.60 -9.54 30.41
C ARG A 130 -4.15 -10.80 31.10
N PRO A 131 -5.05 -10.67 32.08
CA PRO A 131 -5.72 -11.82 32.68
C PRO A 131 -6.44 -12.64 31.60
N LYS A 132 -6.05 -13.91 31.45
CA LYS A 132 -6.79 -14.89 30.65
C LYS A 132 -8.22 -14.89 31.18
N ASN A 133 -9.23 -14.64 30.31
CA ASN A 133 -10.69 -14.57 30.57
C ASN A 133 -11.39 -13.20 30.42
N ARG A 134 -10.76 -12.17 29.85
CA ARG A 134 -11.48 -10.94 29.46
C ARG A 134 -11.89 -10.95 27.99
N ASN A 135 -13.17 -10.72 27.71
CA ASN A 135 -13.68 -10.55 26.35
C ASN A 135 -13.26 -9.18 25.82
N ILE A 136 -12.42 -9.17 24.78
CA ILE A 136 -12.08 -7.95 24.05
C ILE A 136 -13.27 -7.61 23.15
N LEU A 137 -13.74 -6.37 23.23
CA LEU A 137 -14.74 -5.87 22.30
C LEU A 137 -14.04 -5.36 21.03
N ASP A 138 -14.42 -5.91 19.88
CA ASP A 138 -13.85 -5.52 18.59
C ASP A 138 -14.16 -4.05 18.28
N GLY A 139 -13.13 -3.31 17.86
CA GLY A 139 -13.32 -2.09 17.08
C GLY A 139 -13.56 -2.49 15.63
N ASN A 140 -14.81 -2.55 15.17
CA ASN A 140 -15.11 -2.83 13.77
C ASN A 140 -14.85 -1.61 12.89
N TYR A 141 -14.39 -1.81 11.66
CA TYR A 141 -14.24 -0.74 10.65
C TYR A 141 -15.56 0.04 10.47
N ASP A 142 -15.60 1.29 10.96
CA ASP A 142 -16.77 2.17 10.82
C ASP A 142 -16.53 3.17 9.69
N MET A 143 -16.87 2.76 8.47
CA MET A 143 -16.79 3.61 7.29
C MET A 143 -17.62 4.90 7.43
N GLY A 144 -18.73 4.86 8.18
CA GLY A 144 -19.57 6.03 8.44
C GLY A 144 -18.92 7.02 9.42
N GLY A 145 -18.30 6.50 10.47
CA GLY A 145 -17.44 7.24 11.40
C GLY A 145 -16.23 7.86 10.70
N ALA A 146 -15.65 7.16 9.71
CA ALA A 146 -14.57 7.64 8.86
C ALA A 146 -14.92 8.92 8.13
N ILE A 147 -16.05 8.87 7.43
CA ILE A 147 -16.53 9.98 6.62
C ILE A 147 -16.85 11.18 7.51
N LYS A 148 -17.37 10.93 8.72
CA LYS A 148 -17.61 11.98 9.72
C LYS A 148 -16.32 12.60 10.24
N SER A 149 -15.27 11.80 10.49
CA SER A 149 -14.01 12.32 11.04
C SER A 149 -13.25 13.22 10.06
N LEU A 150 -13.41 13.02 8.75
CA LEU A 150 -12.92 13.93 7.71
C LEU A 150 -13.48 15.36 7.82
N SER A 151 -14.62 15.52 8.49
CA SER A 151 -15.28 16.82 8.70
C SER A 151 -14.97 17.45 10.07
N GLN A 152 -14.20 16.78 10.92
CA GLN A 152 -13.81 17.29 12.25
C GLN A 152 -12.54 18.14 12.18
N GLU A 153 -12.41 19.09 13.10
CA GLU A 153 -11.19 19.89 13.26
C GLU A 153 -10.02 19.01 13.73
N ARG A 154 -8.84 19.22 13.14
CA ARG A 154 -7.65 18.37 13.30
C ARG A 154 -6.71 18.80 14.42
N ALA A 155 -7.03 19.92 15.08
CA ALA A 155 -6.25 20.46 16.17
C ALA A 155 -6.31 19.54 17.39
N PHE A 156 -5.19 19.40 18.09
CA PHE A 156 -5.08 18.62 19.31
C PHE A 156 -5.84 19.31 20.45
N LYS A 157 -7.01 18.76 20.82
CA LYS A 157 -7.91 19.30 21.85
C LYS A 157 -7.84 18.45 23.12
N SER A 158 -8.50 18.88 24.20
CA SER A 158 -8.66 18.08 25.42
C SER A 158 -9.28 16.70 25.16
N THR A 159 -10.18 16.59 24.19
CA THR A 159 -10.76 15.32 23.74
C THR A 159 -9.81 14.44 22.93
N THR A 160 -8.68 14.98 22.46
CA THR A 160 -7.58 14.23 21.82
C THR A 160 -6.68 13.61 22.88
N ASN A 161 -6.41 14.33 23.99
CA ASN A 161 -5.72 13.76 25.15
C ASN A 161 -6.43 12.53 25.68
N GLN A 162 -7.76 12.62 25.87
CA GLN A 162 -8.56 11.48 26.33
C GLN A 162 -8.43 10.28 25.38
N PHE A 163 -8.46 10.49 24.06
CA PHE A 163 -8.33 9.42 23.08
C PHE A 163 -6.93 8.75 23.13
N ILE A 164 -5.87 9.55 23.30
CA ILE A 164 -4.51 9.03 23.47
C ILE A 164 -4.36 8.28 24.80
N GLU A 165 -4.94 8.80 25.88
CA GLU A 165 -5.00 8.16 27.19
C GLU A 165 -5.80 6.86 27.16
N ASP A 166 -6.88 6.78 26.37
CA ASP A 166 -7.67 5.55 26.17
C ASP A 166 -6.83 4.48 25.45
N ILE A 167 -6.06 4.86 24.43
CA ILE A 167 -5.11 3.97 23.75
C ILE A 167 -4.02 3.49 24.72
N ILE A 168 -3.40 4.41 25.47
CA ILE A 168 -2.39 4.07 26.47
C ILE A 168 -2.98 3.12 27.51
N SER A 169 -4.18 3.42 28.01
CA SER A 169 -4.90 2.58 28.97
C SER A 169 -5.20 1.20 28.41
N PHE A 170 -5.56 1.08 27.14
CA PHE A 170 -5.69 -0.20 26.46
C PHE A 170 -4.33 -0.92 26.38
N VAL A 171 -3.30 -0.28 25.81
CA VAL A 171 -1.96 -0.86 25.61
C VAL A 171 -1.39 -1.41 26.93
N TYR A 172 -1.55 -0.67 28.03
CA TYR A 172 -1.07 -1.07 29.37
C TYR A 172 -2.09 -1.87 30.20
N GLY A 173 -3.22 -2.28 29.63
CA GLY A 173 -4.12 -3.29 30.20
C GLY A 173 -5.18 -2.79 31.18
N SER A 174 -5.38 -1.48 31.30
CA SER A 174 -6.43 -0.85 32.12
C SER A 174 -7.78 -0.74 31.40
N SER A 175 -7.83 -0.95 30.08
CA SER A 175 -9.04 -0.96 29.25
C SER A 175 -9.11 -2.20 28.35
N ASP A 176 -10.32 -2.72 28.13
CA ASP A 176 -10.59 -3.89 27.27
C ASP A 176 -11.16 -3.50 25.88
N VAL A 177 -11.30 -2.19 25.62
CA VAL A 177 -11.88 -1.65 24.38
C VAL A 177 -10.77 -1.24 23.43
N ILE A 178 -10.75 -1.83 22.23
CA ILE A 178 -9.87 -1.37 21.15
C ILE A 178 -10.50 -0.16 20.47
N PRO A 179 -9.80 0.99 20.43
CA PRO A 179 -10.31 2.14 19.68
C PRO A 179 -10.35 1.84 18.18
N ASN A 180 -11.45 2.21 17.53
CA ASN A 180 -11.60 2.08 16.09
C ASN A 180 -10.75 3.12 15.36
N MET A 181 -9.97 2.70 14.36
CA MET A 181 -9.07 3.59 13.62
C MET A 181 -8.74 3.08 12.21
N PHE A 182 -8.60 3.98 11.23
CA PHE A 182 -8.12 3.67 9.88
C PHE A 182 -6.60 3.58 9.82
N CYS A 183 -6.10 3.09 8.69
CA CYS A 183 -4.69 3.02 8.32
C CYS A 183 -3.82 4.20 8.73
N SER A 184 -4.15 5.40 8.26
CA SER A 184 -3.37 6.60 8.58
C SER A 184 -3.55 7.07 10.04
N GLN A 185 -4.68 6.75 10.66
CA GLN A 185 -4.97 7.09 12.05
C GLN A 185 -4.18 6.17 12.99
N LEU A 186 -4.05 4.88 12.67
CA LEU A 186 -3.23 3.92 13.40
C LEU A 186 -1.78 4.39 13.49
N ALA A 187 -1.19 4.77 12.35
CA ALA A 187 0.19 5.25 12.32
C ALA A 187 0.37 6.50 13.21
N VAL A 188 -0.52 7.49 13.11
CA VAL A 188 -0.43 8.70 13.95
C VAL A 188 -0.68 8.38 15.42
N ALA A 189 -1.72 7.60 15.72
CA ALA A 189 -2.08 7.24 17.08
C ALA A 189 -0.95 6.48 17.78
N ALA A 190 -0.32 5.52 17.09
CA ALA A 190 0.81 4.78 17.62
C ALA A 190 1.98 5.71 18.00
N TYR A 191 2.35 6.63 17.11
CA TYR A 191 3.45 7.57 17.34
C TYR A 191 3.12 8.66 18.38
N GLU A 192 1.89 9.16 18.42
CA GLU A 192 1.42 10.10 19.45
C GLU A 192 1.39 9.44 20.83
N SER A 193 0.75 8.27 20.95
CA SER A 193 0.69 7.52 22.20
C SER A 193 2.07 7.11 22.70
N ALA A 194 2.96 6.65 21.82
CA ALA A 194 4.34 6.34 22.17
C ALA A 194 5.11 7.58 22.66
N SER A 195 4.96 8.72 21.99
CA SER A 195 5.63 9.96 22.40
C SER A 195 5.12 10.48 23.75
N VAL A 196 3.80 10.43 23.98
CA VAL A 196 3.22 10.83 25.27
C VAL A 196 3.68 9.90 26.38
N ALA A 197 3.67 8.58 26.17
CA ALA A 197 4.13 7.61 27.16
C ALA A 197 5.62 7.74 27.48
N LEU A 198 6.48 7.99 26.48
CA LEU A 198 7.94 8.07 26.66
C LEU A 198 8.42 9.45 27.13
N TYR A 199 7.79 10.52 26.66
CA TYR A 199 8.32 11.89 26.78
C TYR A 199 7.35 12.90 27.37
N GLY A 200 6.10 12.50 27.66
CA GLY A 200 5.07 13.41 28.19
C GLY A 200 4.65 14.52 27.21
N LYS A 201 4.91 14.35 25.91
CA LYS A 201 4.59 15.34 24.87
C LYS A 201 4.19 14.68 23.55
N THR A 202 3.52 15.44 22.70
CA THR A 202 3.05 14.99 21.38
C THR A 202 4.20 14.82 20.38
N CYS A 203 4.01 13.90 19.43
CA CYS A 203 4.94 13.66 18.32
C CYS A 203 4.66 14.61 17.14
N PHE A 204 3.40 14.67 16.70
CA PHE A 204 2.95 15.48 15.57
C PHE A 204 2.09 16.66 16.03
N GLY A 205 1.46 16.57 17.21
CA GLY A 205 0.52 17.58 17.71
C GLY A 205 -0.79 17.61 16.92
N SER A 206 -1.20 16.47 16.36
CA SER A 206 -2.42 16.34 15.54
C SER A 206 -3.40 15.35 16.15
N ASP A 207 -4.70 15.59 16.01
CA ASP A 207 -5.71 14.60 16.41
C ASP A 207 -5.69 13.40 15.44
N PRO A 208 -5.33 12.17 15.90
CA PRO A 208 -5.23 11.02 15.02
C PRO A 208 -6.51 10.74 14.24
N ARG A 209 -7.69 11.06 14.80
CA ARG A 209 -9.00 10.79 14.18
C ARG A 209 -9.28 11.65 12.94
N GLY A 210 -8.61 12.80 12.83
CA GLY A 210 -8.74 13.71 11.69
C GLY A 210 -7.71 13.49 10.58
N VAL A 211 -6.78 12.54 10.77
CA VAL A 211 -5.66 12.33 9.85
C VAL A 211 -6.08 11.46 8.66
N THR A 212 -5.86 11.98 7.45
CA THR A 212 -5.94 11.23 6.20
C THR A 212 -4.55 10.81 5.73
N PRO A 213 -4.40 9.85 4.80
CA PRO A 213 -3.08 9.46 4.27
C PRO A 213 -2.29 10.65 3.68
N LYS A 214 -2.97 11.56 2.97
CA LYS A 214 -2.38 12.83 2.50
C LYS A 214 -1.88 13.70 3.66
N TYR A 215 -2.64 13.81 4.74
CA TYR A 215 -2.24 14.61 5.90
C TYR A 215 -1.12 13.93 6.69
N LEU A 216 -1.14 12.61 6.84
CA LEU A 216 -0.05 11.84 7.42
C LEU A 216 1.26 12.08 6.64
N GLU A 217 1.24 12.03 5.31
CA GLU A 217 2.43 12.38 4.52
C GLU A 217 2.92 13.80 4.80
N HIS A 218 2.00 14.77 4.95
CA HIS A 218 2.38 16.12 5.35
C HIS A 218 3.05 16.13 6.73
N LEU A 219 2.49 15.44 7.73
CA LEU A 219 3.07 15.34 9.07
C LEU A 219 4.46 14.69 9.04
N LEU A 220 4.65 13.64 8.24
CA LEU A 220 5.94 12.97 8.07
C LEU A 220 6.98 13.84 7.34
N ASN A 221 6.55 14.64 6.35
CA ASN A 221 7.44 15.55 5.61
C ASN A 221 7.84 16.79 6.42
N THR A 222 6.99 17.22 7.36
CA THR A 222 7.20 18.44 8.15
C THR A 222 7.74 18.18 9.55
N SER A 223 7.53 16.98 10.10
CA SER A 223 8.06 16.60 11.41
C SER A 223 9.57 16.44 11.36
N GLY A 224 10.27 17.04 12.33
CA GLY A 224 11.71 16.89 12.49
C GLY A 224 12.15 15.44 12.77
N ASN A 225 11.24 14.59 13.26
CA ASN A 225 11.53 13.21 13.66
C ASN A 225 11.56 12.22 12.49
N PHE A 226 11.11 12.59 11.30
CA PHE A 226 11.00 11.67 10.16
C PHE A 226 11.83 12.12 8.97
N TYR A 227 12.08 11.20 8.05
CA TYR A 227 12.62 11.49 6.72
C TYR A 227 12.12 10.47 5.70
N LEU A 228 11.94 10.93 4.45
CA LEU A 228 11.69 10.05 3.32
C LEU A 228 12.96 9.24 3.03
N ALA A 229 12.89 7.93 3.25
CA ALA A 229 14.01 7.02 3.04
C ALA A 229 14.09 6.51 1.60
N GLY A 230 12.94 6.23 0.97
CA GLY A 230 12.91 5.68 -0.38
C GLY A 230 11.55 5.12 -0.74
N LYS A 231 11.54 4.09 -1.57
CA LYS A 231 10.35 3.34 -1.99
C LYS A 231 10.48 1.85 -1.67
N LEU A 232 9.36 1.17 -1.52
CA LEU A 232 9.34 -0.28 -1.41
C LEU A 232 9.76 -0.93 -2.74
N LYS A 233 10.50 -2.04 -2.65
CA LYS A 233 10.93 -2.82 -3.82
C LYS A 233 9.71 -3.45 -4.50
N ILE A 234 9.51 -3.15 -5.78
CA ILE A 234 8.46 -3.79 -6.58
C ILE A 234 9.14 -4.88 -7.43
N PRO A 235 8.61 -6.12 -7.47
CA PRO A 235 9.20 -7.17 -8.31
C PRO A 235 9.36 -6.71 -9.76
N ALA A 236 10.52 -6.97 -10.35
CA ALA A 236 10.85 -6.50 -11.70
C ALA A 236 9.84 -7.02 -12.74
N LEU A 237 9.27 -8.23 -12.51
CA LEU A 237 8.22 -8.79 -13.36
C LEU A 237 7.04 -7.83 -13.48
N ILE A 238 6.53 -7.32 -12.35
CA ILE A 238 5.38 -6.40 -12.31
C ILE A 238 5.69 -5.11 -13.07
N LEU A 239 6.87 -4.52 -12.84
CA LEU A 239 7.28 -3.28 -13.49
C LEU A 239 7.43 -3.43 -15.01
N HIS A 240 8.07 -4.52 -15.45
CA HIS A 240 8.33 -4.77 -16.86
C HIS A 240 7.06 -5.22 -17.60
N THR A 241 6.15 -5.96 -16.96
CA THR A 241 4.84 -6.28 -17.53
C THR A 241 4.07 -5.01 -17.89
N HIS A 242 4.00 -4.04 -16.97
CA HIS A 242 3.36 -2.75 -17.26
C HIS A 242 4.02 -2.02 -18.43
N LYS A 243 5.36 -2.05 -18.51
CA LYS A 243 6.10 -1.46 -19.64
C LYS A 243 5.76 -2.14 -20.97
N VAL A 244 5.61 -3.47 -20.99
CA VAL A 244 5.16 -4.23 -22.16
C VAL A 244 3.75 -3.80 -22.56
N ILE A 245 2.80 -3.78 -21.62
CA ILE A 245 1.41 -3.36 -21.86
C ILE A 245 1.38 -1.96 -22.50
N LYS A 246 2.07 -0.98 -21.90
CA LYS A 246 2.09 0.40 -22.42
C LYS A 246 2.77 0.52 -23.78
N LYS A 247 3.90 -0.19 -23.99
CA LYS A 247 4.55 -0.24 -25.31
C LYS A 247 3.60 -0.82 -26.37
N TYR A 248 2.83 -1.83 -26.01
CA TYR A 248 1.88 -2.47 -26.91
C TYR A 248 0.66 -1.61 -27.19
N GLU A 249 0.09 -0.94 -26.18
CA GLU A 249 -0.98 0.05 -26.33
C GLU A 249 -0.57 1.19 -27.26
N HIS A 250 0.62 1.77 -27.08
CA HIS A 250 1.12 2.83 -27.97
C HIS A 250 1.32 2.32 -29.41
N ALA A 251 1.60 1.03 -29.57
CA ALA A 251 1.72 0.38 -30.86
C ALA A 251 0.36 0.03 -31.50
N ARG A 252 -0.80 0.28 -30.85
CA ARG A 252 -2.15 0.04 -31.43
C ARG A 252 -2.46 0.86 -32.68
N LYS A 253 -1.64 1.88 -32.99
CA LYS A 253 -1.70 2.61 -34.28
C LYS A 253 -1.38 1.72 -35.49
N TRP A 254 -0.88 0.51 -35.26
CA TRP A 254 -0.53 -0.48 -36.28
C TRP A 254 -1.44 -1.70 -36.19
N LYS A 255 -1.67 -2.41 -37.30
CA LYS A 255 -2.51 -3.62 -37.32
C LYS A 255 -1.97 -4.67 -36.34
N GLN A 256 -2.79 -5.07 -35.40
CA GLN A 256 -2.51 -6.10 -34.38
C GLN A 256 -3.37 -7.34 -34.65
N SER A 257 -2.89 -8.51 -34.24
CA SER A 257 -3.69 -9.74 -34.32
C SER A 257 -4.68 -9.78 -33.15
N SER A 258 -5.82 -10.45 -33.34
CA SER A 258 -6.82 -10.64 -32.26
C SER A 258 -6.20 -11.34 -31.06
N GLU A 259 -5.33 -12.32 -31.31
CA GLU A 259 -4.62 -13.07 -30.28
C GLU A 259 -3.72 -12.17 -29.41
N SER A 260 -3.03 -11.23 -30.04
CA SER A 260 -2.13 -10.34 -29.31
C SER A 260 -2.90 -9.28 -28.51
N ILE A 261 -4.10 -8.90 -28.96
CA ILE A 261 -4.98 -8.00 -28.19
C ILE A 261 -5.48 -8.72 -26.93
N GLU A 262 -6.00 -9.94 -27.09
CA GLU A 262 -6.51 -10.76 -25.99
C GLU A 262 -5.41 -11.08 -24.95
N LEU A 263 -4.21 -11.45 -25.41
CA LEU A 263 -3.08 -11.71 -24.50
C LEU A 263 -2.65 -10.47 -23.71
N VAL A 264 -2.74 -9.27 -24.29
CA VAL A 264 -2.45 -8.03 -23.53
C VAL A 264 -3.53 -7.74 -22.52
N GLU A 265 -4.80 -7.99 -22.83
CA GLU A 265 -5.90 -7.85 -21.87
C GLU A 265 -5.72 -8.81 -20.68
N ILE A 266 -5.31 -10.06 -20.93
CA ILE A 266 -4.98 -11.03 -19.87
C ILE A 266 -3.79 -10.55 -19.02
N LEU A 267 -2.73 -10.04 -19.66
CA LEU A 267 -1.58 -9.47 -18.95
C LEU A 267 -1.98 -8.27 -18.10
N GLU A 268 -2.83 -7.38 -18.63
CA GLU A 268 -3.34 -6.21 -17.94
C GLU A 268 -4.20 -6.60 -16.75
N GLU A 269 -5.10 -7.58 -16.90
CA GLU A 269 -5.93 -8.06 -15.81
C GLU A 269 -5.10 -8.72 -14.71
N ALA A 270 -4.22 -9.66 -15.05
CA ALA A 270 -3.32 -10.29 -14.08
C ALA A 270 -2.41 -9.29 -13.39
N TRP A 271 -1.87 -8.32 -14.13
CA TRP A 271 -1.08 -7.24 -13.57
C TRP A 271 -1.94 -6.31 -12.69
N SER A 272 -3.20 -6.05 -13.01
CA SER A 272 -4.12 -5.23 -12.20
C SER A 272 -4.56 -5.90 -10.91
N LEU A 273 -4.69 -7.23 -10.90
CA LEU A 273 -4.94 -8.04 -9.70
C LEU A 273 -3.81 -7.93 -8.67
N GLN A 274 -2.64 -7.45 -9.10
CA GLN A 274 -1.57 -7.10 -8.19
C GLN A 274 -1.98 -6.02 -7.17
N ALA A 275 -2.88 -5.12 -7.55
CA ALA A 275 -3.38 -4.06 -6.68
C ALA A 275 -4.51 -4.54 -5.74
N GLN A 276 -5.21 -5.62 -6.10
CA GLN A 276 -6.43 -6.08 -5.41
C GLN A 276 -6.18 -7.30 -4.50
N GLU A 277 -5.47 -8.32 -4.99
CA GLU A 277 -5.30 -9.61 -4.29
C GLU A 277 -3.86 -10.14 -4.30
N ARG A 278 -2.91 -9.48 -4.97
CA ARG A 278 -1.48 -9.88 -5.16
C ARG A 278 -1.24 -11.29 -5.69
N LYS A 279 -2.29 -11.90 -6.20
CA LYS A 279 -2.18 -13.05 -7.08
C LYS A 279 -1.58 -12.70 -8.45
N GLY A 280 -1.37 -11.41 -8.73
CA GLY A 280 -0.86 -10.93 -10.01
C GLY A 280 0.53 -11.47 -10.37
N PHE A 281 1.50 -11.44 -9.46
CA PHE A 281 2.86 -11.95 -9.73
C PHE A 281 2.86 -13.44 -10.12
N GLY A 282 2.30 -14.29 -9.27
CA GLY A 282 2.21 -15.73 -9.51
C GLY A 282 1.41 -16.08 -10.77
N ARG A 283 0.33 -15.33 -11.05
CA ARG A 283 -0.43 -15.45 -12.30
C ARG A 283 0.39 -15.03 -13.51
N LEU A 284 1.15 -13.95 -13.41
CA LEU A 284 2.02 -13.48 -14.50
C LEU A 284 3.11 -14.49 -14.83
N LEU A 285 3.75 -15.11 -13.83
CA LEU A 285 4.68 -16.22 -14.06
C LEU A 285 4.02 -17.35 -14.87
N HIS A 286 2.80 -17.74 -14.48
CA HIS A 286 2.05 -18.76 -15.20
C HIS A 286 1.68 -18.33 -16.63
N ILE A 287 1.21 -17.09 -16.84
CA ILE A 287 0.87 -16.56 -18.16
C ILE A 287 2.10 -16.54 -19.07
N TYR A 288 3.24 -16.08 -18.57
CA TYR A 288 4.49 -16.01 -19.33
C TYR A 288 5.02 -17.40 -19.72
N GLU A 289 4.89 -18.38 -18.83
CA GLU A 289 5.24 -19.76 -19.16
C GLU A 289 4.28 -20.35 -20.20
N THR A 290 2.98 -20.29 -19.93
CA THR A 290 1.96 -20.98 -20.74
C THR A 290 1.83 -20.37 -22.15
N TYR A 291 1.81 -19.05 -22.27
CA TYR A 291 1.52 -18.38 -23.55
C TYR A 291 2.75 -17.85 -24.29
N PHE A 292 3.81 -17.54 -23.55
CA PHE A 292 5.06 -17.02 -24.15
C PHE A 292 6.19 -18.05 -24.17
N GLY A 293 6.05 -19.17 -23.45
CA GLY A 293 7.05 -20.24 -23.41
C GLY A 293 8.30 -19.86 -22.62
N LEU A 294 8.20 -18.89 -21.70
CA LEU A 294 9.29 -18.51 -20.80
C LEU A 294 9.32 -19.50 -19.63
N ASN A 295 10.30 -20.41 -19.62
CA ASN A 295 10.41 -21.43 -18.59
C ASN A 295 10.74 -20.79 -17.24
N VAL A 296 9.85 -20.92 -16.26
CA VAL A 296 10.08 -20.40 -14.90
C VAL A 296 11.12 -21.27 -14.20
N LYS A 297 12.15 -20.64 -13.61
CA LYS A 297 13.18 -21.35 -12.84
C LYS A 297 12.57 -22.08 -11.64
N SER A 298 13.17 -23.20 -11.24
CA SER A 298 12.67 -24.05 -10.15
C SER A 298 12.46 -23.30 -8.84
N GLU A 299 13.33 -22.34 -8.52
CA GLU A 299 13.26 -21.53 -7.30
C GLU A 299 12.02 -20.64 -7.22
N PHE A 300 11.45 -20.18 -8.34
CA PHE A 300 10.25 -19.34 -8.37
C PHE A 300 8.95 -20.12 -8.60
N ARG A 301 9.02 -21.46 -8.75
CA ARG A 301 7.84 -22.30 -9.03
C ARG A 301 6.79 -22.25 -7.92
N HIS A 302 7.22 -22.15 -6.67
CA HIS A 302 6.33 -22.12 -5.51
C HIS A 302 5.49 -20.84 -5.44
N GLU A 303 5.91 -19.78 -6.13
CA GLU A 303 5.18 -18.51 -6.23
C GLU A 303 4.15 -18.51 -7.35
N MET A 304 4.18 -19.51 -8.25
CA MET A 304 3.21 -19.62 -9.33
C MET A 304 1.83 -19.98 -8.79
N LEU A 305 0.81 -19.27 -9.28
CA LEU A 305 -0.58 -19.62 -9.02
C LEU A 305 -1.13 -20.42 -10.19
N SER A 306 -1.62 -21.63 -9.92
CA SER A 306 -2.32 -22.44 -10.92
C SER A 306 -3.56 -21.69 -11.41
N LEU A 307 -3.67 -21.51 -12.72
CA LEU A 307 -4.91 -21.12 -13.36
C LEU A 307 -5.85 -22.34 -13.35
N THR A 308 -6.73 -22.45 -12.35
CA THR A 308 -7.77 -23.48 -12.35
C THR A 308 -8.77 -23.22 -13.48
N PRO A 309 -9.48 -24.24 -13.98
CA PRO A 309 -10.53 -24.06 -14.99
C PRO A 309 -11.58 -23.00 -14.62
N GLU A 310 -11.98 -22.94 -13.34
CA GLU A 310 -12.89 -21.91 -12.82
C GLU A 310 -12.30 -20.50 -12.94
N TYR A 311 -11.00 -20.33 -12.64
CA TYR A 311 -10.30 -19.06 -12.87
C TYR A 311 -10.08 -18.75 -14.34
N LEU A 312 -10.24 -19.71 -15.25
CA LEU A 312 -10.10 -19.50 -16.70
C LEU A 312 -11.43 -19.14 -17.36
N GLU A 313 -12.57 -19.52 -16.75
CA GLU A 313 -13.91 -19.12 -17.19
C GLU A 313 -14.21 -17.64 -16.95
N ASP A 314 -13.59 -17.03 -15.93
CA ASP A 314 -13.71 -15.59 -15.64
C ASP A 314 -12.91 -14.69 -16.61
N TYR A 315 -12.02 -15.28 -17.42
CA TYR A 315 -11.22 -14.56 -18.41
C TYR A 315 -11.72 -14.82 -19.83
N PRO A 316 -11.43 -13.91 -20.79
CA PRO A 316 -11.44 -14.25 -22.22
C PRO A 316 -10.53 -15.46 -22.58
N ALA A 317 -9.66 -15.88 -21.65
CA ALA A 317 -8.57 -16.84 -21.79
C ALA A 317 -8.95 -18.27 -22.20
N VAL A 318 -10.22 -18.68 -22.14
CA VAL A 318 -10.63 -19.96 -22.74
C VAL A 318 -10.28 -20.00 -24.24
N LYS A 319 -10.31 -18.85 -24.94
CA LYS A 319 -9.79 -18.76 -26.31
C LYS A 319 -8.26 -18.77 -26.36
N ALA A 320 -7.57 -17.99 -25.52
CA ALA A 320 -6.12 -17.99 -25.42
C ALA A 320 -5.48 -19.37 -25.16
N LEU A 321 -6.08 -20.23 -24.32
CA LEU A 321 -5.58 -21.60 -24.07
C LEU A 321 -5.65 -22.51 -25.30
N HIS A 322 -6.63 -22.27 -26.18
CA HIS A 322 -6.74 -22.94 -27.47
C HIS A 322 -5.92 -22.27 -28.57
N MET A 323 -5.42 -21.05 -28.32
CA MET A 323 -4.50 -20.40 -29.23
C MET A 323 -3.17 -21.16 -29.18
N LYS A 324 -2.69 -21.57 -30.35
CA LYS A 324 -1.25 -21.79 -30.59
C LYS A 324 -0.72 -20.48 -31.15
N PRO A 325 -0.57 -19.41 -30.32
CA PRO A 325 -0.22 -18.10 -30.83
C PRO A 325 1.10 -18.22 -31.61
N LYS A 326 1.12 -17.65 -32.82
CA LYS A 326 2.35 -17.66 -33.60
C LYS A 326 3.41 -16.92 -32.79
N ARG A 327 4.55 -17.57 -32.55
CA ARG A 327 5.71 -17.02 -31.82
C ARG A 327 6.44 -15.92 -32.62
N ASN A 328 5.71 -15.14 -33.41
CA ASN A 328 6.21 -14.05 -34.23
C ASN A 328 5.18 -12.92 -34.22
N GLY A 329 5.41 -11.91 -33.39
CA GLY A 329 4.49 -10.81 -33.24
C GLY A 329 5.11 -9.70 -32.42
N ARG A 330 4.56 -8.49 -32.56
CA ARG A 330 5.09 -7.32 -31.86
C ARG A 330 5.04 -7.48 -30.33
N LEU A 331 3.97 -8.07 -29.81
CA LEU A 331 3.85 -8.39 -28.38
C LEU A 331 4.94 -9.36 -27.92
N TYR A 332 5.13 -10.46 -28.65
CA TYR A 332 6.18 -11.45 -28.37
C TYR A 332 7.57 -10.79 -28.34
N ASN A 333 7.89 -9.96 -29.34
CA ASN A 333 9.18 -9.27 -29.36
C ASN A 333 9.36 -8.35 -28.15
N MET A 334 8.31 -7.64 -27.71
CA MET A 334 8.36 -6.80 -26.51
C MET A 334 8.55 -7.64 -25.25
N VAL A 335 7.82 -8.75 -25.10
CA VAL A 335 7.95 -9.66 -23.96
C VAL A 335 9.34 -10.29 -23.91
N PHE A 336 9.86 -10.81 -25.02
CA PHE A 336 11.20 -11.42 -25.04
C PHE A 336 12.32 -10.40 -24.81
N GLN A 337 12.11 -9.13 -25.15
CA GLN A 337 13.09 -8.08 -24.86
C GLN A 337 13.03 -7.58 -23.42
N GLU A 338 11.84 -7.50 -22.82
CA GLU A 338 11.64 -6.85 -21.51
C GLU A 338 11.48 -7.82 -20.35
N ILE A 339 10.94 -9.02 -20.59
CA ILE A 339 10.53 -10.00 -19.56
C ILE A 339 11.47 -11.20 -19.54
N ALA A 340 11.80 -11.78 -20.69
CA ALA A 340 12.67 -12.96 -20.74
C ALA A 340 14.05 -12.77 -20.05
N PRO A 341 14.70 -11.57 -20.10
CA PRO A 341 15.97 -11.35 -19.40
C PRO A 341 15.86 -11.23 -17.88
N LEU A 342 14.64 -11.20 -17.32
CA LEU A 342 14.45 -11.10 -15.87
C LEU A 342 14.89 -12.39 -15.18
N GLU A 343 15.28 -12.25 -13.91
CA GLU A 343 15.85 -13.35 -13.12
C GLU A 343 14.94 -14.57 -12.96
N TYR A 344 13.63 -14.43 -13.24
CA TYR A 344 12.62 -15.47 -13.05
C TYR A 344 12.64 -16.59 -14.10
N PHE A 345 13.24 -16.34 -15.27
CA PHE A 345 13.15 -17.22 -16.45
C PHE A 345 14.53 -17.76 -16.88
N LEU A 346 14.52 -18.92 -17.55
CA LEU A 346 15.72 -19.60 -18.09
C LEU A 346 16.20 -19.04 -19.43
#